data_AF-A0A3R6T1V4-F1
#
_entry.id   AF-A0A3R6T1V4-F1
#
_cell.length_a   1.000
_cell.length_b   1.000
_cell.length_c   1.000
_cell.angle_alpha   90.00
_cell.angle_beta   90.00
_cell.angle_gamma   90.00
#
_symmetry.space_group_name_H-M   'P 1'
#
loop_
_entity.id
_entity.type
_entity.pdbx_description
1 polymer ?
#
loop_
_entity_poly.entity_id
_entity_poly.type
_entity_poly.pdbx_seq_one_letter_code
_entity_poly.pdbx_strand_id
1 'polypeptide(L)'
;MYKSSKTNNYKGLCIRHTFVKRELFNMKKEDAYIKLYNLTFPEDYTDNNYDYHLTPASFSEDNCHMFCVSNGSECRILAAHLNYLIDISRHSLKNIQVKEGILPKKDIIQITNHITQLIG
;
A
#
# COMPACT_ATOMS: atom_id res chain seq x y z
N MET A 1 25.75 -16.83 -6.22
CA MET A 1 25.67 -16.05 -7.47
C MET A 1 24.36 -15.26 -7.42
N TYR A 2 24.38 -14.06 -6.85
CA TYR A 2 23.18 -13.23 -6.71
C TYR A 2 22.77 -12.70 -8.08
N LYS A 3 21.61 -13.13 -8.58
CA LYS A 3 20.99 -12.48 -9.74
C LYS A 3 20.57 -11.08 -9.27
N SER A 4 21.24 -10.07 -9.84
CA SER A 4 20.83 -8.67 -9.81
C SER A 4 19.34 -8.59 -10.14
N SER A 5 18.52 -8.31 -9.12
CA SER A 5 17.11 -8.04 -9.29
C SER A 5 17.00 -6.68 -9.95
N LYS A 6 16.64 -6.70 -11.24
CA LYS A 6 16.11 -5.56 -12.00
C LYS A 6 15.33 -4.65 -11.06
N THR A 7 15.66 -3.37 -11.07
CA THR A 7 14.98 -2.30 -10.34
C THR A 7 13.46 -2.55 -10.31
N ASN A 8 12.95 -2.91 -9.14
CA ASN A 8 11.54 -3.23 -8.92
C ASN A 8 10.68 -1.98 -9.14
N ASN A 9 10.28 -1.74 -10.39
CA ASN A 9 9.34 -0.70 -10.83
C ASN A 9 7.89 -0.95 -10.35
N TYR A 10 7.68 -1.81 -9.34
CA TYR A 10 6.37 -2.20 -8.82
C TYR A 10 5.85 -1.28 -7.70
N LYS A 11 6.65 -0.32 -7.22
CA LYS A 11 6.24 0.60 -6.16
C LYS A 11 5.30 1.67 -6.72
N GLY A 12 4.00 1.55 -6.48
CA GLY A 12 3.00 2.59 -6.77
C GLY A 12 2.16 2.37 -8.03
N LEU A 13 1.83 1.11 -8.37
CA LEU A 13 0.92 0.82 -9.48
C LEU A 13 -0.41 1.57 -9.34
N CYS A 14 -0.98 1.66 -8.13
CA CYS A 14 -2.18 2.45 -7.83
C CYS A 14 -2.09 3.95 -8.17
N ILE A 15 -0.89 4.54 -8.18
CA ILE A 15 -0.69 5.97 -8.48
C ILE A 15 -0.63 6.20 -10.00
N ARG A 16 -0.03 5.27 -10.75
CA ARG A 16 0.14 5.39 -12.21
C ARG A 16 -0.98 4.73 -13.01
N HIS A 17 -1.55 3.63 -12.49
CA HIS A 17 -2.67 2.90 -13.03
C HIS A 17 -3.80 2.91 -12.00
N THR A 18 -4.84 3.68 -12.30
CA THR A 18 -6.03 3.78 -11.44
C THR A 18 -6.80 2.46 -11.45
N PHE A 19 -6.42 1.50 -10.61
CA PHE A 19 -7.28 0.38 -10.28
C PHE A 19 -8.42 0.91 -9.40
N VAL A 20 -9.54 1.23 -10.05
CA VAL A 20 -10.73 1.71 -9.35
C VAL A 20 -11.34 0.53 -8.58
N LYS A 21 -11.30 0.62 -7.25
CA LYS A 21 -11.89 -0.36 -6.34
C LYS A 21 -12.76 0.35 -5.31
N ARG A 22 -13.95 0.77 -5.77
CA ARG A 22 -14.95 1.48 -4.95
C ARG A 22 -15.36 0.71 -3.70
N GLU A 23 -15.43 -0.62 -3.76
CA GLU A 23 -15.73 -1.46 -2.60
C GLU A 23 -14.69 -1.27 -1.48
N LEU A 24 -13.40 -1.45 -1.80
CA LEU A 24 -12.30 -1.25 -0.83
C LEU A 24 -12.23 0.21 -0.37
N PHE A 25 -12.48 1.15 -1.26
CA PHE A 25 -12.47 2.58 -0.93
C PHE A 25 -13.54 2.94 0.09
N ASN A 26 -14.74 2.37 0.00
CA ASN A 26 -15.88 2.68 0.88
C ASN A 26 -15.94 1.79 2.13
N MET A 27 -15.14 0.73 2.20
CA MET A 27 -15.09 -0.19 3.34
C MET A 27 -14.56 0.53 4.60
N LYS A 28 -14.95 0.07 5.81
CA LYS A 28 -14.37 0.58 7.06
C LYS A 28 -12.85 0.45 7.02
N LYS A 29 -12.13 1.43 7.56
CA LYS A 29 -10.68 1.55 7.36
C LYS A 29 -9.91 0.33 7.87
N GLU A 30 -10.30 -0.24 9.02
CA GLU A 30 -9.69 -1.46 9.57
C GLU A 30 -9.92 -2.67 8.65
N ASP A 31 -11.17 -2.88 8.22
CA ASP A 31 -11.54 -4.00 7.35
C ASP A 31 -10.83 -3.89 5.98
N ALA A 32 -10.80 -2.68 5.41
CA ALA A 32 -10.12 -2.40 4.15
C ALA A 32 -8.61 -2.65 4.26
N TYR A 33 -8.00 -2.17 5.34
CA TYR A 33 -6.59 -2.36 5.61
C TYR A 33 -6.23 -3.84 5.76
N ILE A 34 -7.00 -4.60 6.54
CA ILE A 34 -6.80 -6.05 6.71
C ILE A 34 -6.90 -6.78 5.38
N LYS A 35 -7.92 -6.45 4.56
CA LYS A 35 -8.10 -7.05 3.24
C LYS A 35 -6.91 -6.74 2.32
N LEU A 36 -6.43 -5.50 2.31
CA LEU A 36 -5.27 -5.07 1.52
C LEU A 36 -3.97 -5.74 2.00
N TYR A 37 -3.75 -5.81 3.31
CA TYR A 37 -2.60 -6.49 3.89
C TYR A 37 -2.57 -7.96 3.50
N ASN A 38 -3.70 -8.66 3.60
CA ASN A 38 -3.77 -10.09 3.26
C ASN A 38 -3.63 -10.36 1.75
N LEU A 39 -4.00 -9.40 0.89
CA LEU A 39 -3.72 -9.49 -0.55
C LEU A 39 -2.21 -9.35 -0.83
N THR A 40 -1.52 -8.48 -0.10
CA THR A 40 -0.08 -8.25 -0.28
C THR A 40 0.78 -9.32 0.39
N PHE A 41 0.33 -9.84 1.53
CA PHE A 41 1.02 -10.85 2.33
C PHE A 41 0.05 -12.01 2.66
N PRO A 42 -0.30 -12.84 1.66
CA PRO A 42 -1.17 -13.99 1.86
C PRO A 42 -0.56 -15.01 2.84
N GLU A 43 -1.41 -15.76 3.54
CA GLU A 43 -0.98 -16.85 4.43
C GLU A 43 -0.73 -18.16 3.67
N ASP A 44 -1.48 -18.38 2.58
CA ASP A 44 -1.37 -19.56 1.73
C ASP A 44 -0.35 -19.36 0.59
N TYR A 45 -0.14 -20.40 -0.22
CA TYR A 45 0.70 -20.39 -1.43
C TYR A 45 0.16 -19.54 -2.59
N THR A 46 -0.66 -18.52 -2.30
CA THR A 46 -1.17 -17.58 -3.30
C THR A 46 -0.12 -16.52 -3.60
N ASP A 47 -0.07 -16.05 -4.85
CA ASP A 47 0.82 -14.96 -5.24
C ASP A 47 0.48 -13.65 -4.52
N ASN A 48 1.53 -12.92 -4.13
CA ASN A 48 1.39 -11.60 -3.52
C ASN A 48 0.83 -10.58 -4.53
N ASN A 49 -0.18 -9.82 -4.12
CA ASN A 49 -0.69 -8.67 -4.88
C ASN A 49 -0.18 -7.35 -4.29
N TYR A 50 0.71 -6.67 -5.04
CA TYR A 50 1.30 -5.39 -4.66
C TYR A 50 0.64 -4.17 -5.34
N ASP A 51 -0.48 -4.34 -6.04
CA ASP A 51 -1.10 -3.26 -6.85
C ASP A 51 -1.48 -2.04 -6.00
N TYR A 52 -1.84 -2.28 -4.74
CA TYR A 52 -2.26 -1.27 -3.76
C TYR A 52 -1.15 -0.90 -2.77
N HIS A 53 0.01 -1.54 -2.84
CA HIS A 53 1.09 -1.35 -1.87
C HIS A 53 1.83 -0.04 -2.12
N LEU A 54 1.87 0.82 -1.10
CA LEU A 54 2.47 2.15 -1.16
C LEU A 54 3.68 2.30 -0.20
N THR A 55 3.93 1.33 0.67
CA THR A 55 4.93 1.43 1.75
C THR A 55 6.33 1.80 1.24
N PRO A 56 6.88 2.95 1.65
CA PRO A 56 8.29 3.26 1.48
C PRO A 56 9.17 2.28 2.27
N ALA A 57 10.40 2.04 1.82
CA ALA A 57 11.28 1.05 2.46
C ALA A 57 11.54 1.37 3.95
N SER A 58 11.81 2.65 4.26
CA SER A 58 12.04 3.13 5.63
C SER A 58 10.85 2.93 6.57
N PHE A 59 9.62 2.92 6.04
CA PHE A 59 8.41 2.69 6.84
C PHE A 59 8.21 1.20 7.09
N SER A 60 8.55 0.36 6.11
CA SER A 60 8.49 -1.09 6.27
C SER A 60 9.45 -1.60 7.33
N GLU A 61 10.63 -0.97 7.47
CA GLU A 61 11.61 -1.29 8.51
C GLU A 61 11.09 -0.95 9.92
N ASP A 62 10.19 0.03 10.03
CA ASP A 62 9.49 0.41 11.25
C ASP A 62 8.11 -0.27 11.38
N ASN A 63 7.91 -1.44 10.73
CA ASN A 63 6.66 -2.21 10.72
C ASN A 63 5.40 -1.39 10.36
N CYS A 64 5.56 -0.27 9.67
CA CYS A 64 4.48 0.59 9.23
C CYS A 64 4.17 0.27 7.78
N HIS A 65 2.97 -0.25 7.53
CA HIS A 65 2.55 -0.62 6.17
C HIS A 65 1.50 0.36 5.67
N MET A 66 1.63 0.73 4.40
CA MET A 66 0.80 1.74 3.75
C MET A 66 0.21 1.18 2.46
N PHE A 67 -1.08 1.38 2.29
CA PHE A 67 -1.82 0.98 1.11
C PHE A 67 -2.58 2.16 0.52
N CYS A 68 -2.86 2.11 -0.78
CA CYS A 68 -3.63 3.12 -1.49
C CYS A 68 -4.68 2.47 -2.40
N VAL A 69 -5.91 2.96 -2.29
CA VAL A 69 -7.05 2.55 -3.12
C VAL A 69 -7.73 3.78 -3.71
N SER A 70 -8.31 3.64 -4.91
CA SER A 70 -9.00 4.75 -5.57
C SER A 70 -10.45 4.41 -5.90
N ASN A 71 -11.33 5.41 -5.79
CA ASN A 71 -12.71 5.36 -6.29
C ASN A 71 -12.83 5.96 -7.72
N GLY A 72 -11.73 6.41 -8.31
CA GLY A 72 -11.66 7.08 -9.62
C GLY A 72 -11.48 8.60 -9.54
N SER A 73 -12.07 9.26 -8.55
CA SER A 73 -11.95 10.71 -8.30
C SER A 73 -10.94 11.04 -7.20
N GLU A 74 -10.80 10.15 -6.23
CA GLU A 74 -9.97 10.31 -5.04
C GLU A 74 -9.12 9.06 -4.82
N CYS A 75 -8.03 9.26 -4.08
CA CYS A 75 -7.18 8.22 -3.55
C CYS A 75 -7.30 8.25 -2.03
N ARG A 76 -7.53 7.08 -1.43
CA ARG A 76 -7.55 6.86 0.01
C ARG A 76 -6.29 6.08 0.37
N ILE A 77 -5.46 6.68 1.21
CA ILE A 77 -4.26 6.08 1.76
C ILE A 77 -4.59 5.58 3.17
N LEU A 78 -4.27 4.32 3.42
CA LEU A 78 -4.47 3.64 4.70
C LEU A 78 -3.12 3.21 5.25
N ALA A 79 -2.84 3.50 6.51
CA ALA A 79 -1.58 3.14 7.14
C ALA A 79 -1.79 2.64 8.57
N ALA A 80 -1.01 1.66 8.98
CA ALA A 80 -0.92 1.25 10.38
C ALA A 80 0.49 0.74 10.71
N HIS A 81 0.93 1.04 11.93
CA HIS A 81 2.07 0.39 12.54
C HIS A 81 1.60 -0.93 13.15
N LEU A 82 2.26 -2.04 12.79
CA LEU A 82 1.87 -3.37 13.21
C LEU A 82 2.91 -3.99 14.13
N ASN A 83 2.47 -4.82 15.07
CA ASN A 83 3.39 -5.60 15.88
C ASN A 83 3.84 -6.84 15.09
N TYR A 84 5.14 -7.02 14.89
CA TYR A 84 5.70 -8.18 14.22
C TYR A 84 5.81 -9.36 15.19
N LEU A 85 5.24 -10.50 14.80
CA LEU A 85 5.27 -11.76 15.54
C LEU A 85 6.32 -12.67 14.91
N ILE A 86 7.48 -12.76 15.55
CA ILE A 86 8.65 -13.50 15.04
C ILE A 86 8.32 -14.98 14.83
N ASP A 87 7.62 -15.61 15.77
CA ASP A 87 7.33 -17.06 15.77
C ASP A 87 6.57 -17.54 14.52
N ILE A 88 5.71 -16.69 13.97
CA ILE A 88 4.92 -16.99 12.77
C ILE A 88 5.35 -16.12 11.58
N SER A 89 6.43 -15.35 11.74
CA SER A 89 6.98 -14.43 10.74
C SER A 89 5.95 -13.50 10.10
N ARG A 90 4.99 -13.00 10.91
CA ARG A 90 3.82 -12.24 10.43
C ARG A 90 3.47 -11.11 11.38
N HIS A 91 2.77 -10.09 10.88
CA HIS A 91 2.24 -9.02 11.71
C HIS A 91 0.91 -9.38 12.36
N SER A 92 0.70 -8.94 13.60
CA SER A 92 -0.60 -9.01 14.27
C SER A 92 -1.56 -7.98 13.66
N LEU A 93 -2.73 -8.45 13.21
CA LEU A 93 -3.83 -7.61 12.74
C LEU A 93 -4.92 -7.38 13.80
N LYS A 94 -4.70 -7.83 15.04
CA LYS A 94 -5.64 -7.65 16.15
C LYS A 94 -5.53 -6.23 16.72
N ASN A 95 -6.68 -5.56 16.89
CA ASN A 95 -6.78 -4.23 17.52
C ASN A 95 -5.88 -3.17 16.88
N ILE A 96 -5.68 -3.24 15.56
CA ILE A 96 -4.85 -2.27 14.83
C ILE A 96 -5.47 -0.88 14.85
N GLN A 97 -4.63 0.15 14.92
CA GLN A 97 -5.05 1.54 14.76
C GLN A 97 -4.73 2.01 13.34
N VAL A 98 -5.73 1.99 12.47
CA VAL A 98 -5.56 2.48 11.10
C VAL A 98 -5.77 3.99 11.05
N LYS A 99 -4.76 4.68 10.49
CA LYS A 99 -4.84 6.09 10.10
C LYS A 99 -5.13 6.17 8.60
N GLU A 100 -5.86 7.19 8.20
CA GLU A 100 -6.23 7.39 6.79
C GLU A 100 -6.09 8.84 6.36
N GLY A 101 -5.79 9.02 5.07
CA GLY A 101 -5.84 10.30 4.38
C GLY A 101 -6.55 10.11 3.04
N ILE A 102 -7.40 11.06 2.68
CA ILE A 102 -8.13 11.06 1.41
C ILE A 102 -7.72 12.30 0.63
N LEU A 103 -7.31 12.10 -0.62
CA LEU A 103 -6.80 13.14 -1.49
C LEU A 103 -7.49 13.05 -2.86
N PRO A 104 -7.88 14.18 -3.46
CA PRO A 104 -8.28 14.22 -4.87
C PRO A 104 -7.20 13.63 -5.77
N LYS A 105 -7.60 12.85 -6.78
CA LYS A 105 -6.67 12.25 -7.73
C LYS A 105 -5.81 13.29 -8.46
N LYS A 106 -6.38 14.47 -8.73
CA LYS A 106 -5.66 15.59 -9.35
C LYS A 106 -4.44 16.03 -8.51
N ASP A 107 -4.53 15.97 -7.18
CA ASP A 107 -3.46 16.42 -6.29
C ASP A 107 -2.34 15.38 -6.27
N ILE A 108 -2.69 14.09 -6.27
CA ILE A 108 -1.73 12.99 -6.45
C ILE A 108 -0.96 13.14 -7.77
N ILE A 109 -1.66 13.40 -8.87
CA ILE A 109 -1.04 13.61 -10.20
C ILE A 109 -0.07 14.80 -10.17
N GLN A 110 -0.48 15.92 -9.56
CA GLN A 110 0.38 17.10 -9.44
C GLN A 110 1.65 16.78 -8.64
N ILE A 111 1.51 16.11 -7.49
CA ILE A 111 2.65 15.69 -6.66
C ILE A 111 3.59 14.79 -7.46
N THR A 112 3.08 13.78 -8.16
CA THR A 112 3.94 12.86 -8.92
C THR A 112 4.63 13.51 -10.11
N ASN A 113 3.95 14.43 -10.79
CA ASN A 113 4.53 15.17 -11.91
C ASN A 113 5.66 16.07 -11.41
N HIS A 114 5.44 16.77 -10.30
CA HIS A 114 6.44 17.63 -9.69
C HIS A 114 7.68 16.84 -9.25
N ILE A 115 7.49 15.71 -8.54
CA ILE A 115 8.59 14.81 -8.16
C ILE A 115 9.38 14.37 -9.41
N THR A 116 8.69 13.93 -10.46
CA THR A 116 9.33 13.45 -11.70
C THR A 116 10.15 14.54 -12.38
N GLN A 117 9.70 15.80 -12.33
CA GLN A 117 10.44 16.94 -12.88
C GLN A 117 11.68 17.32 -12.05
N LEU A 118 11.68 17.04 -10.75
CA LEU A 118 12.81 17.34 -9.87
C LEU A 118 13.95 16.31 -9.97
N ILE A 119 13.61 15.07 -10.31
CA ILE A 119 14.56 13.94 -10.38
C ILE A 119 14.87 13.49 -11.81
N GLY A 120 14.29 14.16 -12.81
CA GLY A 120 14.54 13.95 -14.24
C GLY A 120 15.49 14.99 -14.80
#